data_AF-A0A6B3VVV0-F1
#
_entry.id   AF-A0A6B3VVV0-F1
#
_cell.length_a   1.000
_cell.length_b   1.000
_cell.length_c   1.000
_cell.angle_alpha   90.00
_cell.angle_beta   90.00
_cell.angle_gamma   90.00
#
_symmetry.space_group_name_H-M   'P 1'
#
loop_
_entity.id
_entity.type
_entity.pdbx_description
1 polymer ?
#
loop_
_entity_poly.entity_id
_entity_poly.type
_entity_poly.pdbx_seq_one_letter_code
_entity_poly.pdbx_strand_id
1 'polypeptide(L)' 'MSLYLTTILIVLLGILVFSLIYTWIIGRGREKVKGELDSEIPEQAQEHAYIRNPIFIAYAAFFVILLLIIVYAASL' A
#
# COMPACT_ATOMS: atom_id res chain seq x y z
N MET A 1 2.33 -31.26 -1.94
CA MET A 1 1.95 -29.92 -2.43
C MET A 1 2.48 -29.76 -3.85
N SER A 2 1.68 -29.26 -4.80
CA SER A 2 2.15 -29.07 -6.19
C SER A 2 3.31 -28.06 -6.21
N LEU A 3 4.42 -28.41 -6.88
CA LEU A 3 5.60 -27.55 -7.02
C LEU A 3 5.23 -26.14 -7.51
N TYR A 4 4.29 -26.08 -8.47
CA TYR A 4 3.75 -24.85 -9.03
C TYR A 4 3.08 -23.95 -7.99
N LEU A 5 2.24 -24.52 -7.12
CA LEU A 5 1.55 -23.78 -6.06
C LEU A 5 2.54 -23.25 -5.02
N THR A 6 3.56 -24.04 -4.67
CA THR A 6 4.60 -23.60 -3.73
C THR A 6 5.44 -22.45 -4.29
N THR A 7 5.79 -22.46 -5.58
CA THR A 7 6.55 -21.37 -6.19
C THR A 7 5.75 -20.07 -6.20
N ILE A 8 4.48 -20.11 -6.57
CA ILE A 8 3.60 -18.92 -6.54
C ILE A 8 3.45 -18.37 -5.13
N LEU A 9 3.26 -19.25 -4.13
CA LEU A 9 3.14 -18.82 -2.73
C LEU A 9 4.39 -18.09 -2.24
N ILE A 10 5.58 -18.59 -2.59
CA ILE A 10 6.85 -17.94 -2.20
C ILE A 10 6.97 -16.55 -2.82
N VAL A 11 6.61 -16.41 -4.10
CA VAL A 11 6.63 -15.11 -4.80
C VAL A 11 5.65 -14.12 -4.16
N LEU A 12 4.42 -14.56 -3.89
CA LEU A 12 3.41 -13.74 -3.23
C LEU A 12 3.84 -13.31 -1.82
N LEU A 13 4.44 -14.23 -1.06
CA LEU A 13 4.97 -13.94 0.27
C LEU A 13 6.09 -12.89 0.19
N GLY A 14 6.99 -13.00 -0.79
CA GLY A 14 8.05 -12.03 -1.03
C GLY A 14 7.52 -10.64 -1.33
N ILE A 15 6.51 -10.53 -2.20
CA ILE A 15 5.83 -9.26 -2.52
C ILE A 15 5.19 -8.68 -1.26
N LEU A 16 4.49 -9.50 -0.49
CA LEU A 16 3.78 -9.06 0.72
C LEU A 16 4.75 -8.53 1.78
N VAL A 17 5.85 -9.26 2.04
CA VAL A 17 6.90 -8.82 2.98
C VAL A 17 7.58 -7.54 2.49
N PHE A 18 7.90 -7.45 1.20
CA PHE A 18 8.50 -6.25 0.62
C PHE A 18 7.57 -5.04 0.75
N SER A 19 6.29 -5.19 0.40
CA SER A 19 5.28 -4.13 0.55
C SER A 19 5.10 -3.71 2.01
N LEU A 20 5.14 -4.65 2.96
CA LEU A 20 5.04 -4.35 4.39
C LEU A 20 6.25 -3.54 4.88
N ILE A 21 7.46 -3.95 4.51
CA ILE A 21 8.71 -3.24 4.86
C ILE A 21 8.71 -1.85 4.23
N TYR A 22 8.36 -1.74 2.95
CA TYR A 22 8.27 -0.47 2.23
C TYR A 22 7.28 0.49 2.89
N THR A 23 6.09 -0.02 3.25
CA THR A 23 5.07 0.74 3.98
C THR A 23 5.57 1.17 5.36
N TRP A 24 6.24 0.29 6.09
CA TRP A 24 6.75 0.59 7.42
C TRP A 24 7.85 1.66 7.39
N ILE A 25 8.78 1.59 6.45
CA ILE A 25 9.84 2.59 6.28
C ILE A 25 9.24 3.97 5.95
N ILE A 26 8.29 4.03 5.01
CA ILE A 26 7.64 5.27 4.62
C ILE A 26 6.76 5.83 5.74
N GLY A 27 6.00 4.98 6.42
CA GLY A 27 5.13 5.38 7.53
C GLY A 27 5.93 5.95 8.70
N ARG A 28 7.07 5.32 9.04
CA ARG A 28 7.94 5.74 10.13
C ARG A 28 8.74 7.01 9.81
N GLY A 29 9.03 7.25 8.53
CA GLY A 29 9.60 8.53 8.06
C GLY A 29 8.68 9.72 8.32
N ARG A 30 7.35 9.52 8.33
CA ARG A 30 6.37 10.59 8.63
C ARG A 30 6.17 10.83 10.13
N GLU A 31 6.42 9.83 10.96
CA GLU A 31 6.27 9.96 12.42
C GLU A 31 7.40 10.80 13.03
N LYS A 32 8.63 10.72 12.49
CA LYS A 32 9.74 11.61 12.90
C LYS A 32 9.53 13.07 12.50
N VAL A 33 8.71 13.34 11.48
CA VAL A 33 8.35 14.70 11.05
C VAL A 33 7.19 15.28 11.87
N LYS A 34 6.44 14.45 12.62
CA LYS A 34 5.45 14.91 13.62
C LYS A 34 6.08 15.39 14.93
N GLY A 35 7.41 15.52 15.03
CA GLY A 35 8.05 16.15 16.20
C GLY A 35 7.76 17.66 16.31
N GLU A 36 7.29 18.29 15.23
CA GLU A 36 7.00 19.73 15.13
C GLU A 36 5.50 19.98 14.89
N LEU A 37 4.62 19.37 15.69
CA LEU A 37 3.16 19.43 15.55
C LEU A 37 2.52 20.83 15.69
N ASP A 38 3.32 21.89 15.87
CA ASP A 38 2.89 23.31 15.83
C ASP A 38 3.36 24.06 14.58
N SER A 39 3.91 23.37 13.57
CA SER A 39 4.22 23.97 12.28
C SER A 39 3.05 23.81 11.31
N GLU A 40 2.62 24.92 10.69
CA GLU A 40 1.57 24.95 9.67
C GLU A 40 1.85 23.89 8.61
N ILE A 41 0.86 23.04 8.30
CA ILE A 41 0.97 22.02 7.26
C ILE A 41 1.38 22.73 5.96
N PRO A 42 2.58 22.47 5.40
CA PRO A 42 3.07 23.19 4.24
C PRO A 42 2.06 23.04 3.08
N GLU A 43 1.68 24.16 2.46
CA GLU A 43 0.62 24.23 1.42
C GLU A 43 0.78 23.18 0.31
N GLN A 44 2.03 22.82 -0.01
CA GLN A 44 2.39 21.81 -1.02
C GLN A 44 1.94 20.38 -0.67
N ALA A 45 1.73 20.08 0.62
CA ALA A 45 1.16 18.82 1.09
C ALA A 45 -0.37 18.84 1.12
N GLN A 46 -0.99 20.03 1.20
CA GLN A 46 -2.44 20.20 1.04
C GLN A 46 -2.83 20.04 -0.43
N GLU A 47 -2.02 20.54 -1.34
CA GLU A 47 -2.34 20.61 -2.77
C GLU A 47 -2.55 19.23 -3.40
N HIS A 48 -1.85 18.18 -2.93
CA HIS A 48 -1.94 16.81 -3.47
C HIS A 48 -2.05 15.76 -2.35
N ALA A 49 -2.90 16.03 -1.37
CA ALA A 49 -3.11 15.17 -0.19
C ALA A 49 -3.46 13.71 -0.54
N TYR A 50 -4.18 13.49 -1.65
CA TYR A 50 -4.63 12.15 -2.07
C TYR A 50 -3.52 11.31 -2.70
N ILE A 51 -2.71 11.90 -3.57
CA ILE A 51 -1.66 11.19 -4.32
C ILE A 51 -0.44 10.94 -3.43
N ARG A 52 -0.20 11.81 -2.45
CA ARG A 52 0.94 11.69 -1.53
C ARG A 52 0.57 11.02 -0.20
N ASN A 53 -0.68 10.59 0.03
CA ASN A 53 -1.03 9.86 1.25
C ASN A 53 -0.99 8.34 0.99
N PRO A 54 -0.01 7.60 1.56
CA PRO A 54 0.14 6.17 1.35
C PRO A 54 -1.09 5.36 1.80
N ILE A 55 -1.90 5.87 2.73
CA ILE A 55 -3.17 5.26 3.12
C ILE A 55 -4.15 5.27 1.94
N PHE A 56 -4.20 6.38 1.19
CA PHE A 56 -5.11 6.52 0.07
C PHE A 56 -4.73 5.61 -1.10
N ILE A 57 -3.43 5.50 -1.37
CA ILE A 57 -2.89 4.57 -2.37
C ILE A 57 -3.20 3.11 -1.98
N ALA A 58 -3.08 2.76 -0.69
CA ALA A 58 -3.39 1.41 -0.22
C ALA A 58 -4.87 1.04 -0.43
N TYR A 59 -5.80 1.95 -0.12
CA TYR A 59 -7.22 1.73 -0.41
C TYR A 59 -7.50 1.62 -1.91
N ALA A 60 -6.90 2.49 -2.74
CA ALA A 60 -7.06 2.40 -4.18
C ALA A 60 -6.57 1.06 -4.74
N ALA A 61 -5.38 0.60 -4.32
CA ALA A 61 -4.85 -0.71 -4.69
C ALA A 61 -5.75 -1.86 -4.23
N PHE A 62 -6.27 -1.79 -2.99
CA PHE A 62 -7.23 -2.76 -2.47
C PHE A 62 -8.48 -2.85 -3.34
N PHE A 63 -9.10 -1.71 -3.67
CA PHE A 63 -10.32 -1.69 -4.50
C PHE A 63 -10.07 -2.19 -5.92
N VAL A 64 -8.92 -1.87 -6.52
CA VAL A 64 -8.55 -2.40 -7.85
C VAL A 64 -8.44 -3.92 -7.81
N ILE A 65 -7.72 -4.46 -6.82
CA ILE A 65 -7.57 -5.92 -6.67
C ILE A 65 -8.92 -6.58 -6.39
N LEU A 66 -9.74 -5.98 -5.51
CA LEU A 66 -11.08 -6.48 -5.19
C LEU A 66 -11.96 -6.55 -6.44
N LEU A 67 -11.97 -5.51 -7.27
CA LEU A 67 -12.73 -5.49 -8.52
C LEU A 67 -12.25 -6.56 -9.50
N LEU A 68 -10.93 -6.74 -9.64
CA LEU A 68 -10.38 -7.81 -10.48
C LEU A 68 -10.82 -9.19 -10.00
N ILE A 69 -10.85 -9.42 -8.70
CA ILE A 69 -11.34 -10.67 -8.09
C ILE A 69 -12.83 -10.85 -8.38
N ILE A 70 -13.65 -9.82 -8.21
CA ILE A 70 -15.10 -9.89 -8.46
C ILE A 70 -15.36 -10.20 -9.94
N VAL A 71 -14.69 -9.51 -10.87
CA VAL A 71 -14.84 -9.77 -12.31
C VAL A 71 -14.43 -11.18 -12.65
N TYR A 72 -13.29 -11.65 -12.15
CA TYR A 72 -12.84 -13.03 -12.35
C TYR A 72 -13.85 -14.04 -11.81
N ALA A 73 -14.33 -13.83 -10.58
CA ALA A 73 -15.30 -14.71 -9.94
C ALA A 73 -16.68 -14.69 -10.63
N ALA A 74 -17.09 -13.56 -11.20
CA ALA A 74 -18.33 -13.43 -11.97
C ALA A 74 -18.21 -14.01 -13.38
N SER A 75 -16.99 -14.12 -13.92
CA SER A 75 -16.71 -14.71 -15.23
C SER A 75 -16.48 -16.23 -15.21
N LEU A 76 -16.46 -16.83 -14.02
CA LEU A 76 -16.30 -18.26 -13.77
C LEU A 76 -17.68 -18.93 -13.62
#